data_AF-A0A165EGJ6-F1
#
_entry.id   AF-A0A165EGJ6-F1
#
_cell.length_a   1.000
_cell.length_b   1.000
_cell.length_c   1.000
_cell.angle_alpha   90.00
_cell.angle_beta   90.00
_cell.angle_gamma   90.00
#
_symmetry.space_group_name_H-M   'P 1'
#
loop_
_entity.id
_entity.type
_entity.pdbx_description
1 polymer ?
#
loop_
_entity_poly.entity_id
_entity_poly.type
_entity_poly.pdbx_seq_one_letter_code
_entity_poly.pdbx_strand_id
1 'polypeptide(L)'
;MVPHLQHIAFRIWEWVDEHAPFPGKDWFSHFPPSVLHIHLLTVFQDLPAVYLNFVDDVETNRAMIYFKFLHLDDPRFSWEELYRSHPSIAGGWMQFSLRMKDIGITVLDSKGLTWMMLPAAE
;
A
#
# COMPACT_ATOMS: atom_id res chain seq x y z
N MET A 1 -21.46 -6.21 -11.30
CA MET A 1 -20.03 -6.57 -11.08
C MET A 1 -19.31 -6.45 -12.42
N VAL A 2 -18.16 -5.78 -12.48
CA VAL A 2 -17.41 -5.58 -13.72
C VAL A 2 -16.42 -6.73 -13.88
N PRO A 3 -16.62 -7.70 -14.80
CA PRO A 3 -15.90 -8.97 -14.82
C PRO A 3 -14.40 -8.88 -15.14
N HIS A 4 -13.90 -7.70 -15.49
CA HIS A 4 -12.50 -7.46 -15.85
C HIS A 4 -11.86 -6.30 -15.07
N LEU A 5 -12.45 -5.91 -13.93
CA LEU A 5 -11.84 -4.88 -13.09
C LEU A 5 -10.61 -5.46 -12.39
N GLN A 6 -9.43 -5.00 -12.79
CA GLN A 6 -8.14 -5.43 -12.22
C GLN A 6 -7.55 -4.44 -11.20
N HIS A 7 -7.96 -3.18 -11.28
CA HIS A 7 -7.39 -2.07 -10.50
C HIS A 7 -8.49 -1.34 -9.74
N ILE A 8 -8.24 -1.04 -8.48
CA ILE A 8 -9.03 -0.08 -7.69
C ILE A 8 -8.09 0.99 -7.17
N ALA A 9 -8.46 2.26 -7.33
CA ALA A 9 -7.71 3.39 -6.82
C ALA A 9 -8.48 4.11 -5.71
N PHE A 10 -7.79 4.37 -4.61
CA PHE A 10 -8.29 5.12 -3.47
C PHE A 10 -7.57 6.47 -3.41
N ARG A 11 -8.36 7.53 -3.31
CA ARG A 11 -7.89 8.85 -2.93
C ARG A 11 -8.41 9.12 -1.53
N ILE A 12 -7.52 9.28 -0.56
CA ILE A 12 -7.90 9.84 0.74
C ILE A 12 -8.19 11.32 0.46
N TRP A 13 -9.42 11.74 0.74
CA TRP A 13 -9.76 13.15 0.73
C TRP A 13 -9.25 13.75 2.03
N GLU A 14 -8.57 14.88 1.99
CA GLU A 14 -7.95 15.57 3.15
C GLU A 14 -8.92 15.85 4.32
N TRP A 15 -10.22 15.68 4.11
CA TRP A 15 -11.30 15.90 5.07
C TRP A 15 -11.87 14.60 5.68
N VAL A 16 -11.46 13.44 5.15
CA VAL A 16 -11.84 12.14 5.70
C VAL A 16 -10.79 11.80 6.75
N ASP A 17 -11.20 11.95 8.00
CA ASP A 17 -10.60 11.47 9.23
C ASP A 17 -9.11 11.13 9.10
N GLU A 18 -8.27 12.05 9.59
CA GLU A 18 -6.80 11.96 9.73
C GLU A 18 -6.29 10.63 10.35
N HIS A 19 -7.20 9.79 10.81
CA HIS A 19 -6.99 8.50 11.44
C HIS A 19 -7.17 7.27 10.52
N ALA A 20 -7.67 7.39 9.29
CA ALA A 20 -7.96 6.22 8.45
C ALA A 20 -7.51 6.38 6.98
N PRO A 21 -6.20 6.32 6.69
CA PRO A 21 -5.70 6.41 5.33
C PRO A 21 -6.07 5.23 4.43
N PHE A 22 -6.65 4.15 5.00
CA PHE A 22 -7.01 2.96 4.26
C PHE A 22 -8.49 2.62 4.44
N PRO A 23 -9.20 2.17 3.38
CA PRO A 23 -10.50 1.55 3.57
C PRO A 23 -10.41 0.39 4.57
N GLY A 24 -11.22 0.45 5.62
CA GLY A 24 -11.26 -0.59 6.65
C GLY A 24 -11.74 -1.94 6.11
N LYS A 25 -11.57 -3.00 6.91
CA LYS A 25 -11.87 -4.40 6.53
C LYS A 25 -13.21 -4.64 5.84
N ASP A 26 -14.23 -3.85 6.14
CA ASP A 26 -15.59 -4.01 5.59
C ASP A 26 -15.61 -3.88 4.06
N TRP A 27 -14.63 -3.16 3.48
CA TRP A 27 -14.50 -2.95 2.05
C TRP A 27 -14.06 -4.19 1.29
N PHE A 28 -13.33 -5.12 1.91
CA PHE A 28 -12.79 -6.30 1.22
C PHE A 28 -13.89 -7.18 0.63
N SER A 29 -15.05 -7.24 1.27
CA SER A 29 -16.23 -7.97 0.78
C SER A 29 -16.81 -7.42 -0.52
N HIS A 30 -16.50 -6.16 -0.86
CA HIS A 30 -16.99 -5.48 -2.06
C HIS A 30 -16.04 -5.59 -3.25
N PHE A 31 -14.79 -6.04 -3.04
CA PHE A 31 -13.83 -6.19 -4.13
C PHE A 31 -14.09 -7.49 -4.91
N PRO A 32 -14.35 -7.41 -6.23
CA PRO A 32 -14.50 -8.62 -7.01
C PRO A 32 -13.18 -9.39 -7.07
N PRO A 33 -13.20 -10.75 -7.17
CA PRO A 33 -11.99 -11.57 -7.23
C PRO A 33 -11.03 -11.24 -8.39
N SER A 34 -11.49 -10.50 -9.40
CA SER A 34 -10.68 -10.02 -10.52
C SER A 34 -9.71 -8.90 -10.16
N VAL A 35 -9.88 -8.24 -9.00
CA VAL A 35 -9.02 -7.12 -8.58
C VAL A 35 -7.70 -7.68 -8.06
N LEU A 36 -6.62 -7.37 -8.78
CA LEU A 36 -5.27 -7.80 -8.45
C LEU A 36 -4.42 -6.65 -7.90
N HIS A 37 -4.82 -5.40 -8.15
CA HIS A 37 -4.07 -4.20 -7.82
C HIS A 37 -4.93 -3.20 -7.05
N ILE A 38 -4.41 -2.74 -5.91
CA ILE A 38 -4.93 -1.60 -5.16
C ILE A 38 -3.93 -0.45 -5.30
N HIS A 39 -4.43 0.75 -5.56
CA HIS A 39 -3.64 1.97 -5.69
C HIS A 39 -4.05 2.97 -4.62
N LEU A 40 -3.09 3.48 -3.85
CA LEU A 40 -3.27 4.59 -2.92
C LEU A 40 -2.70 5.85 -3.54
N LEU A 41 -3.57 6.76 -3.96
CA LEU A 41 -3.18 8.02 -4.60
C LEU A 41 -2.69 9.06 -3.61
N THR A 42 -2.90 8.82 -2.31
CA THR A 42 -2.48 9.69 -1.20
C THR A 42 -1.91 8.81 -0.09
N VAL A 43 -0.74 9.17 0.44
CA VAL A 43 -0.04 8.42 1.48
C VAL A 43 0.61 9.42 2.45
N PHE A 44 0.29 9.31 3.74
CA PHE A 44 1.05 9.94 4.84
C PHE A 44 2.45 9.32 4.96
N GLN A 45 3.37 9.77 4.10
CA GLN A 45 4.72 9.22 3.96
C GLN A 45 5.51 9.27 5.26
N ASP A 46 5.29 10.26 6.11
CA ASP A 46 5.98 10.48 7.37
C ASP A 46 5.49 9.60 8.53
N LEU A 47 4.36 8.90 8.35
CA LEU A 47 3.71 8.14 9.41
C LEU A 47 3.45 6.67 9.02
N PRO A 48 4.46 5.86 8.65
CA PRO A 48 4.25 4.45 8.26
C PRO A 48 3.51 3.62 9.32
N ALA A 49 3.65 3.98 10.61
CA ALA A 49 2.99 3.28 11.71
C ALA A 49 1.45 3.29 11.63
N VAL A 50 0.83 4.31 11.05
CA VAL A 50 -0.65 4.37 10.96
C VAL A 50 -1.22 3.30 10.02
N TYR A 51 -0.38 2.75 9.15
CA TYR A 51 -0.76 1.68 8.21
C TYR A 51 -0.60 0.27 8.82
N LEU A 52 -0.05 0.13 10.03
CA LEU A 52 0.13 -1.20 10.63
C LEU A 52 -1.20 -1.86 10.97
N ASN A 53 -2.20 -1.11 11.43
CA ASN A 53 -3.55 -1.63 11.68
C ASN A 53 -4.18 -2.19 10.39
N PHE A 54 -3.88 -1.59 9.24
CA PHE A 54 -4.33 -2.10 7.95
C PHE A 54 -3.73 -3.47 7.65
N VAL A 55 -2.45 -3.69 7.97
CA VAL A 55 -1.82 -5.01 7.80
C VAL A 55 -2.56 -6.07 8.60
N ASP A 56 -2.89 -5.76 9.86
CA ASP A 56 -3.59 -6.69 10.77
C ASP A 56 -5.00 -7.03 10.24
N ASP A 57 -5.71 -6.03 9.70
CA ASP A 57 -7.01 -6.22 9.05
C ASP A 57 -6.90 -7.11 7.80
N VAL A 58 -5.88 -6.89 6.95
CA VAL A 58 -5.65 -7.70 5.75
C VAL A 58 -5.29 -9.14 6.13
N GLU A 59 -4.43 -9.32 7.13
CA GLU A 59 -4.01 -10.63 7.63
C GLU A 59 -5.21 -11.42 8.17
N THR A 60 -6.03 -10.79 9.03
CA THR A 60 -7.24 -11.39 9.60
C THR A 60 -8.25 -11.81 8.54
N ASN A 61 -8.35 -11.04 7.45
CA ASN A 61 -9.36 -11.23 6.40
C ASN A 61 -8.77 -11.82 5.11
N ARG A 62 -7.55 -12.37 5.16
CA ARG A 62 -6.77 -12.72 3.96
C ARG A 62 -7.51 -13.62 2.98
N ALA A 63 -8.35 -14.53 3.47
CA ALA A 63 -9.15 -15.47 2.67
C ALA A 63 -10.16 -14.78 1.74
N MET A 64 -10.59 -13.56 2.06
CA MET A 64 -11.54 -12.77 1.25
C MET A 64 -10.85 -11.77 0.33
N ILE A 65 -9.52 -11.65 0.42
CA ILE A 65 -8.73 -10.66 -0.29
C ILE A 65 -8.07 -11.30 -1.51
N TYR A 66 -8.32 -10.75 -2.70
CA TYR A 66 -7.78 -11.31 -3.95
C TYR A 66 -6.62 -10.50 -4.54
N PHE A 67 -6.46 -9.24 -4.11
CA PHE A 67 -5.38 -8.41 -4.62
C PHE A 67 -4.02 -8.95 -4.18
N LYS A 68 -3.03 -8.76 -5.06
CA LYS A 68 -1.64 -9.21 -4.88
C LYS A 68 -0.68 -8.04 -4.81
N PHE A 69 -1.11 -6.86 -5.25
CA PHE A 69 -0.28 -5.66 -5.33
C PHE A 69 -0.95 -4.49 -4.64
N LEU A 70 -0.18 -3.77 -3.84
CA LEU A 70 -0.53 -2.48 -3.26
C LEU A 70 0.46 -1.44 -3.79
N HIS A 71 -0.04 -0.48 -4.55
CA HIS A 71 0.72 0.63 -5.12
C HIS A 71 0.55 1.86 -4.23
N LEU A 72 1.66 2.44 -3.77
CA LEU A 72 1.76 3.69 -3.05
C LEU A 72 2.04 4.80 -4.08
N ASP A 73 0.98 5.27 -4.72
CA ASP A 73 0.99 6.19 -5.86
C ASP A 73 0.96 7.68 -5.46
N ASP A 74 1.15 8.00 -4.18
CA ASP A 74 1.31 9.39 -3.77
C ASP A 74 2.55 9.98 -4.48
N PRO A 75 2.43 11.12 -5.19
CA PRO A 75 3.54 11.72 -5.93
C PRO A 75 4.77 12.05 -5.07
N ARG A 76 4.60 12.19 -3.75
CA ARG A 76 5.68 12.44 -2.79
C ARG A 76 6.36 11.15 -2.34
N PHE A 77 5.68 10.00 -2.47
CA PHE A 77 6.20 8.71 -2.09
C PHE A 77 7.07 8.10 -3.20
N SER A 78 8.35 7.88 -2.90
CA SER A 78 9.22 7.02 -3.69
C SER A 78 10.24 6.35 -2.77
N TRP A 79 10.55 5.08 -3.05
CA TRP A 79 11.57 4.36 -2.28
C TRP A 79 12.92 5.05 -2.35
N GLU A 80 13.33 5.47 -3.55
CA GLU A 80 14.61 6.15 -3.78
C GLU A 80 14.74 7.41 -2.92
N GLU A 81 13.71 8.26 -2.91
CA GLU A 81 13.70 9.51 -2.15
C GLU A 81 13.62 9.25 -0.64
N LEU A 82 12.84 8.25 -0.20
CA LEU A 82 12.79 7.84 1.19
C LEU A 82 14.17 7.40 1.70
N TYR A 83 14.88 6.57 0.95
CA TYR A 83 16.21 6.11 1.35
C TYR A 83 17.25 7.25 1.35
N ARG A 84 17.15 8.19 0.40
CA ARG A 84 18.07 9.33 0.29
C ARG A 84 17.84 10.38 1.37
N SER A 85 16.60 10.78 1.58
CA SER A 85 16.26 11.99 2.36
C SER A 85 15.70 11.67 3.75
N HIS A 86 15.12 10.48 3.94
CA HIS A 86 14.40 10.11 5.17
C HIS A 86 14.64 8.65 5.61
N PRO A 87 15.89 8.22 5.85
CA PRO A 87 16.21 6.81 6.09
C PRO A 87 15.50 6.18 7.30
N SER A 88 15.21 6.97 8.35
CA SER A 88 14.44 6.50 9.51
C SER A 88 12.98 6.17 9.14
N ILE A 89 12.38 6.97 8.25
CA ILE A 89 11.01 6.77 7.73
C ILE A 89 10.99 5.59 6.76
N ALA A 90 12.02 5.44 5.93
CA ALA A 90 12.18 4.31 5.01
C ALA A 90 12.16 2.97 5.73
N GLY A 91 12.77 2.87 6.91
CA GLY A 91 12.73 1.65 7.75
C GLY A 91 11.32 1.24 8.16
N GLY A 92 10.47 2.21 8.53
CA GLY A 92 9.07 1.94 8.87
C GLY A 92 8.25 1.44 7.68
N TRP A 93 8.43 2.05 6.51
CA TRP A 93 7.79 1.57 5.27
C TRP A 93 8.30 0.21 4.80
N MET A 94 9.59 -0.06 4.99
CA MET A 94 10.17 -1.37 4.74
C MET A 94 9.53 -2.42 5.65
N GLN A 95 9.35 -2.14 6.94
CA GLN A 95 8.67 -3.04 7.87
C GLN A 95 7.22 -3.29 7.45
N PHE A 96 6.48 -2.23 7.10
CA PHE A 96 5.13 -2.36 6.54
C PHE A 96 5.11 -3.28 5.31
N SER A 97 6.03 -3.06 4.37
CA SER A 97 6.12 -3.82 3.12
C SER A 97 6.52 -5.27 3.34
N LEU A 98 7.40 -5.54 4.32
CA LEU A 98 7.77 -6.90 4.73
C LEU A 98 6.57 -7.65 5.29
N ARG A 99 5.81 -7.05 6.21
CA ARG A 99 4.62 -7.71 6.77
C ARG A 99 3.55 -7.99 5.70
N MET A 100 3.32 -7.05 4.78
CA MET A 100 2.41 -7.27 3.65
C MET A 100 2.91 -8.40 2.73
N LYS A 101 4.22 -8.52 2.52
CA LYS A 101 4.83 -9.60 1.73
C LYS A 101 4.64 -10.96 2.38
N ASP A 102 4.76 -11.05 3.71
CA ASP A 102 4.58 -12.30 4.47
C ASP A 102 3.16 -12.85 4.32
N ILE A 103 2.17 -11.98 4.12
CA ILE A 103 0.78 -12.37 3.80
C ILE A 103 0.50 -12.42 2.28
N GLY A 104 1.54 -12.38 1.45
CA GLY A 104 1.45 -12.59 0.00
C GLY A 104 0.99 -11.38 -0.82
N ILE A 105 1.22 -10.16 -0.32
CA ILE A 105 0.93 -8.90 -1.04
C ILE A 105 2.24 -8.13 -1.24
N THR A 106 2.53 -7.75 -2.49
CA THR A 106 3.70 -6.95 -2.83
C THR A 106 3.36 -5.47 -2.79
N VAL A 107 4.15 -4.70 -2.03
CA VAL A 107 4.04 -3.23 -1.97
C VAL A 107 5.00 -2.60 -2.99
N LEU A 108 4.46 -1.68 -3.80
CA LEU A 108 5.15 -1.00 -4.88
C LEU A 108 5.00 0.52 -4.73
N ASP A 109 6.01 1.31 -5.13
CA ASP A 109 5.81 2.75 -5.33
C ASP A 109 5.20 3.04 -6.72
N SER A 110 4.98 4.33 -7.03
CA SER A 110 4.43 4.80 -8.31
C SER A 110 5.23 4.40 -9.56
N LYS A 111 6.49 3.99 -9.41
CA LYS A 111 7.35 3.48 -10.49
C LYS A 111 7.29 1.95 -10.61
N GLY A 112 6.51 1.27 -9.78
CA GLY A 112 6.46 -0.18 -9.71
C GLY A 112 7.68 -0.80 -9.01
N LEU A 113 8.40 -0.03 -8.19
CA LEU A 113 9.58 -0.53 -7.47
C LEU A 113 9.20 -1.05 -6.09
N THR A 114 9.88 -2.12 -5.66
CA THR A 114 9.82 -2.61 -4.27
C THR A 114 10.96 -2.00 -3.46
N TRP A 115 10.84 -2.03 -2.13
CA TRP A 115 11.87 -1.60 -1.19
C TRP A 115 13.26 -2.25 -1.40
N MET A 116 13.33 -3.43 -2.03
CA MET A 116 14.60 -4.13 -2.32
C MET A 116 15.29 -3.63 -3.59
N MET A 117 14.54 -3.02 -4.51
CA MET A 117 15.08 -2.53 -5.78
C MET A 117 15.39 -1.05 -5.66
N LEU A 118 16.56 -0.74 -5.09
CA LEU A 118 17.22 0.52 -5.43
C LEU A 118 17.84 0.35 -6.82
N PRO A 119 17.76 1.36 -7.72
CA PRO A 119 18.59 1.35 -8.91
C PRO A 119 20.04 1.21 -8.46
N ALA A 120 20.80 0.33 -9.11
CA ALA A 120 22.24 0.32 -8.94
C ALA A 120 22.74 1.76 -9.17
N ALA A 121 23.47 2.32 -8.22
CA ALA A 121 24.10 3.61 -8.40
C ALA A 121 25.01 3.51 -9.65
N GLU A 122 24.66 4.23 -10.71
CA GLU A 122 25.54 4.48 -11.87
C GLU A 122 26.65 5.45 -11.50
#